data_AF-S4R2P2-F1
#
_entry.id   AF-S4R2P2-F1
#
_cell.length_a   1.000
_cell.length_b   1.000
_cell.length_c   1.000
_cell.angle_alpha   90.00
_cell.angle_beta   90.00
_cell.angle_gamma   90.00
#
_symmetry.space_group_name_H-M   'P 1'
#
loop_
_entity.id
_entity.type
_entity.pdbx_description
1 polymer ?
#
loop_
_entity_poly.entity_id
_entity_poly.type
_entity_poly.pdbx_seq_one_letter_code
_entity_poly.pdbx_strand_id
1 'polypeptide(L)'
;MFTVSQTSRAWFIDRARQAREERLVQKERERSAVTIQALVRSFLCRRRLHRDIRKEIDEFFSADESGSSKRSALCIFKIARRLLFICKTTEDSERLEKLCRSILNSMDAENEPKVWYVSLALSKDLTLLWIKQIKSILWHCCELLGQLKPEILQDSRLITLYLTMLVTFTDTSTWKILRGKGTADPRPGQAPALSVQRHVNSSLLSGPAPCGCCAVLRQSYATIHHPRHVGTCSRGSSQHRGP
;
A
#
# COMPACT_ATOMS: atom_id res chain seq x y z
N MET A 1 48.74 -63.50 34.90
CA MET A 1 49.24 -62.11 34.69
C MET A 1 48.80 -61.54 33.32
N PHE A 2 47.49 -61.43 33.02
CA PHE A 2 47.02 -60.91 31.71
C PHE A 2 45.96 -59.78 31.81
N THR A 3 45.57 -59.35 33.01
CA THR A 3 44.47 -58.39 33.21
C THR A 3 44.85 -56.94 32.93
N VAL A 4 46.13 -56.57 33.08
CA VAL A 4 46.65 -55.19 32.87
C VAL A 4 46.68 -54.79 31.38
N SER A 5 46.83 -55.77 30.48
CA SER A 5 46.83 -55.53 29.03
C SER A 5 45.43 -55.25 28.48
N GLN A 6 44.40 -55.92 29.03
CA GLN A 6 43.03 -55.73 28.58
C GLN A 6 42.43 -54.39 29.05
N THR A 7 42.77 -53.94 30.26
CA THR A 7 42.34 -52.63 30.77
C THR A 7 42.96 -51.48 29.98
N SER A 8 44.22 -51.58 29.53
CA SER A 8 44.84 -50.55 28.69
C SER A 8 44.16 -50.46 27.32
N ARG A 9 43.88 -51.60 26.66
CA ARG A 9 43.17 -51.63 25.37
C ARG A 9 41.76 -51.07 25.48
N ALA A 10 41.01 -51.46 26.51
CA ALA A 10 39.67 -50.93 26.77
C ALA A 10 39.70 -49.41 26.97
N TRP A 11 40.66 -48.89 27.74
CA TRP A 11 40.85 -47.46 27.95
C TRP A 11 41.19 -46.71 26.66
N PHE A 12 42.04 -47.27 25.78
CA PHE A 12 42.35 -46.65 24.49
C PHE A 12 41.12 -46.56 23.58
N ILE A 13 40.29 -47.60 23.55
CA ILE A 13 39.04 -47.62 22.77
C ILE A 13 38.05 -46.60 23.33
N ASP A 14 37.91 -46.54 24.65
CA ASP A 14 37.00 -45.62 25.33
C ASP A 14 37.41 -44.15 25.12
N ARG A 15 38.72 -43.87 25.22
CA ARG A 15 39.28 -42.54 24.89
C ARG A 15 39.02 -42.15 23.43
N ALA A 16 39.11 -43.08 22.49
CA ALA A 16 38.82 -42.83 21.09
C ALA A 16 37.32 -42.59 20.85
N ARG A 17 36.45 -43.28 21.59
CA ARG A 17 35.00 -43.08 21.56
C ARG A 17 34.62 -41.71 22.14
N GLN A 18 35.12 -41.37 23.32
CA GLN A 18 34.89 -40.09 23.97
C GLN A 18 35.32 -38.92 23.06
N ALA A 19 36.49 -39.01 22.42
CA ALA A 19 36.95 -37.99 21.48
C ALA A 19 36.02 -37.83 20.25
N ARG A 20 35.30 -38.88 19.83
CA ARG A 20 34.30 -38.78 18.75
C ARG A 20 33.01 -38.12 19.24
N GLU A 21 32.53 -38.52 20.42
CA GLU A 21 31.33 -37.95 21.03
C GLU A 21 31.53 -36.46 21.32
N GLU A 22 32.69 -36.05 21.84
CA GLU A 22 33.05 -34.64 22.04
C GLU A 22 33.04 -33.85 20.73
N ARG A 23 33.58 -34.41 19.63
CA ARG A 23 33.54 -33.76 18.31
C ARG A 23 32.12 -33.62 17.77
N LEU A 24 31.24 -34.60 18.03
CA LEU A 24 29.84 -34.52 17.60
C LEU A 24 29.09 -33.45 18.38
N VAL A 25 29.24 -33.41 19.71
CA VAL A 25 28.65 -32.39 20.58
C VAL A 25 29.16 -31.00 20.19
N GLN A 26 30.46 -30.87 19.93
CA GLN A 26 31.04 -29.60 19.51
C GLN A 26 30.51 -29.14 18.15
N LYS A 27 30.40 -30.04 17.16
CA LYS A 27 29.77 -29.71 15.86
C LYS A 27 28.33 -29.25 15.99
N GLU A 28 27.56 -29.88 16.89
CA GLU A 28 26.17 -29.49 17.10
C GLU A 28 26.04 -28.14 17.80
N ARG A 29 26.91 -27.87 18.77
CA ARG A 29 27.04 -26.55 19.40
C ARG A 29 27.42 -25.47 18.39
N GLU A 30 28.38 -25.76 17.51
CA GLU A 30 28.80 -24.84 16.45
C GLU A 30 27.67 -24.56 15.45
N ARG A 31 26.93 -25.59 15.01
CA ARG A 31 25.76 -25.42 14.14
C ARG A 31 24.68 -24.55 14.78
N SER A 32 24.38 -24.82 16.05
CA SER A 32 23.44 -24.03 16.83
C SER A 32 23.90 -22.57 16.95
N ALA A 33 25.18 -22.35 17.26
CA ALA A 33 25.77 -21.03 17.35
C ALA A 33 25.70 -20.27 16.02
N VAL A 34 26.05 -20.91 14.89
CA VAL A 34 25.95 -20.31 13.55
C VAL A 34 24.51 -19.90 13.24
N THR A 35 23.54 -20.77 13.55
CA THR A 35 22.11 -20.49 13.32
C THR A 35 21.64 -19.29 14.13
N ILE A 36 21.93 -19.26 15.44
CA ILE A 36 21.57 -18.15 16.32
C ILE A 36 22.22 -16.85 15.82
N GLN A 37 23.52 -16.89 15.49
CA GLN A 37 24.22 -15.71 14.99
C GLN A 37 23.64 -15.21 13.67
N ALA A 38 23.29 -16.09 12.74
CA ALA A 38 22.68 -15.71 11.47
C ALA A 38 21.32 -15.03 11.69
N LEU A 39 20.49 -15.58 12.58
CA LEU A 39 19.19 -14.99 12.95
C LEU A 39 19.36 -13.60 13.56
N VAL A 40 20.28 -13.46 14.53
CA VAL A 40 20.57 -12.17 15.18
C VAL A 40 21.09 -11.15 14.17
N ARG A 41 22.06 -11.51 13.33
CA ARG A 41 22.59 -10.62 12.27
C ARG A 41 21.49 -10.16 11.32
N SER A 42 20.63 -11.09 10.89
CA SER A 42 19.50 -10.80 10.01
C SER A 42 18.48 -9.87 10.66
N PHE A 43 18.12 -10.12 11.92
CA PHE A 43 17.23 -9.27 12.70
C PHE A 43 17.79 -7.85 12.86
N LEU A 44 19.04 -7.70 13.27
CA LEU A 44 19.70 -6.40 13.42
C LEU A 44 19.84 -5.66 12.09
N CYS A 45 20.11 -6.37 10.99
CA CYS A 45 20.16 -5.79 9.65
C CYS A 45 18.79 -5.23 9.25
N ARG A 46 17.71 -6.03 9.37
CA ARG A 46 16.34 -5.58 9.07
C ARG A 46 15.93 -4.39 9.93
N ARG A 47 16.23 -4.39 11.24
CA ARG A 47 15.91 -3.24 12.10
C ARG A 47 16.64 -1.97 11.68
N ARG A 48 17.93 -2.07 11.33
CA ARG A 48 18.70 -0.94 10.81
C ARG A 48 18.08 -0.42 9.51
N LEU A 49 17.81 -1.30 8.56
CA LEU A 49 17.16 -0.93 7.29
C LEU A 49 15.82 -0.21 7.51
N HIS A 50 14.93 -0.74 8.36
CA HIS A 50 13.65 -0.08 8.65
C HIS A 50 13.84 1.31 9.25
N ARG A 51 14.78 1.47 10.18
CA ARG A 51 15.07 2.76 10.80
C ARG A 51 15.65 3.75 9.78
N ASP A 52 16.58 3.30 8.95
CA ASP A 52 17.24 4.15 7.97
C ASP A 52 16.25 4.60 6.87
N ILE A 53 15.35 3.71 6.44
CA ILE A 53 14.23 4.07 5.55
C ILE A 53 13.29 5.08 6.21
N ARG A 54 12.88 4.88 7.47
CA ARG A 54 12.01 5.83 8.17
C ARG A 54 12.66 7.20 8.29
N LYS A 55 13.96 7.23 8.62
CA LYS A 55 14.74 8.46 8.69
C LYS A 55 14.75 9.21 7.35
N GLU A 56 15.00 8.52 6.25
CA GLU A 56 14.95 9.13 4.92
C GLU A 56 13.55 9.67 4.57
N ILE A 57 12.49 8.95 4.95
CA ILE A 57 11.11 9.40 4.76
C ILE A 57 10.84 10.67 5.58
N ASP A 58 11.29 10.70 6.84
CA ASP A 58 11.12 11.84 7.73
C ASP A 58 11.90 13.07 7.23
N GLU A 59 13.15 12.87 6.77
CA GLU A 59 13.96 13.91 6.13
C GLU A 59 13.29 14.42 4.86
N PHE A 60 12.76 13.51 4.04
CA PHE A 60 12.03 13.87 2.84
C PHE A 60 10.89 14.81 3.20
N PHE A 61 10.01 14.43 4.16
CA PHE A 61 8.86 15.25 4.55
C PHE A 61 9.26 16.55 5.26
N SER A 62 10.31 16.55 6.09
CA SER A 62 10.79 17.75 6.80
C SER A 62 11.27 18.84 5.85
N ALA A 63 11.77 18.48 4.66
CA ALA A 63 12.17 19.44 3.64
C ALA A 63 11.01 20.15 2.92
N ASP A 64 9.75 19.70 3.08
CA ASP A 64 8.57 20.45 2.55
C ASP A 64 8.30 21.67 3.41
N GLU A 65 8.34 21.47 4.73
CA GLU A 65 7.94 22.47 5.72
C GLU A 65 8.84 23.71 5.66
N SER A 66 10.08 23.56 5.16
CA SER A 66 11.02 24.65 4.94
C SER A 66 10.84 25.39 3.60
N GLY A 67 9.82 25.05 2.79
CA GLY A 67 9.46 25.76 1.57
C GLY A 67 10.42 25.56 0.38
N SER A 68 11.31 24.56 0.43
CA SER A 68 12.53 24.53 -0.38
C SER A 68 12.39 23.94 -1.80
N SER A 69 11.37 23.12 -2.13
CA SER A 69 11.21 22.65 -3.52
C SER A 69 9.85 22.01 -3.77
N LYS A 70 9.19 22.37 -4.89
CA LYS A 70 8.06 21.57 -5.41
C LYS A 70 8.54 20.13 -5.66
N ARG A 71 7.93 19.15 -5.00
CA ARG A 71 8.29 17.74 -5.17
C ARG A 71 7.70 17.19 -6.46
N SER A 72 8.53 16.54 -7.27
CA SER A 72 8.04 15.84 -8.47
C SER A 72 7.17 14.63 -8.07
N ALA A 73 6.20 14.29 -8.91
CA ALA A 73 5.41 13.05 -8.79
C ALA A 73 6.30 11.82 -8.58
N LEU A 74 7.42 11.72 -9.31
CA LEU A 74 8.38 10.62 -9.21
C LEU A 74 9.05 10.53 -7.84
N CYS A 75 9.37 11.67 -7.21
CA CYS A 75 9.93 11.69 -5.86
C CYS A 75 8.91 11.16 -4.84
N ILE A 76 7.66 11.64 -4.91
CA ILE A 76 6.57 11.18 -4.05
C ILE A 76 6.34 9.67 -4.23
N PHE A 77 6.32 9.20 -5.48
CA PHE A 77 6.16 7.78 -5.81
C PHE A 77 7.27 6.91 -5.21
N LYS A 78 8.54 7.34 -5.31
CA LYS A 78 9.69 6.62 -4.74
C LYS A 78 9.58 6.52 -3.21
N ILE A 79 9.25 7.63 -2.54
CA ILE A 79 9.09 7.66 -1.08
C ILE A 79 7.92 6.80 -0.63
N ALA A 80 6.79 6.91 -1.31
CA ALA A 80 5.62 6.07 -1.05
C ALA A 80 5.96 4.57 -1.16
N ARG A 81 6.79 4.16 -2.13
CA ARG A 81 7.19 2.75 -2.27
C ARG A 81 8.03 2.28 -1.09
N ARG A 82 8.96 3.11 -0.62
CA ARG A 82 9.80 2.80 0.55
C ARG A 82 8.95 2.69 1.81
N LEU A 83 8.03 3.64 2.02
CA LEU A 83 7.10 3.60 3.15
C LEU A 83 6.28 2.32 3.13
N LEU A 84 5.55 2.06 2.03
CA LEU A 84 4.68 0.88 1.91
C LEU A 84 5.42 -0.47 2.01
N PHE A 85 6.73 -0.49 1.74
CA PHE A 85 7.54 -1.70 1.89
C PHE A 85 7.74 -2.10 3.36
N ILE A 86 7.85 -1.13 4.27
CA ILE A 86 8.10 -1.36 5.70
C ILE A 86 6.93 -0.96 6.62
N CYS A 87 5.86 -0.43 6.02
CA CYS A 87 4.77 0.24 6.72
C CYS A 87 4.13 -0.66 7.77
N LYS A 88 3.96 -0.11 8.97
CA LYS A 88 3.06 -0.65 9.98
C LYS A 88 2.08 0.44 10.38
N THR A 89 0.79 0.22 10.16
CA THR A 89 -0.28 1.20 10.40
C THR A 89 -0.22 1.80 11.82
N THR A 90 0.20 1.01 12.82
CA THR A 90 0.35 1.45 14.22
C THR A 90 1.55 2.37 14.49
N GLU A 91 2.66 2.23 13.74
CA GLU A 91 3.91 2.99 13.95
C GLU A 91 4.06 4.14 12.95
N ASP A 92 3.42 4.02 11.78
CA ASP A 92 3.69 4.87 10.61
C ASP A 92 2.47 5.69 10.14
N SER A 93 1.41 5.80 10.98
CA SER A 93 0.19 6.57 10.68
C SER A 93 0.48 8.04 10.34
N GLU A 94 1.36 8.71 11.09
CA GLU A 94 1.77 10.09 10.81
C GLU A 94 2.51 10.22 9.47
N ARG A 95 3.35 9.24 9.11
CA ARG A 95 4.05 9.22 7.81
C ARG A 95 3.07 8.97 6.66
N LEU A 96 2.06 8.12 6.87
CA LEU A 96 0.99 7.90 5.90
C LEU A 96 0.14 9.16 5.70
N GLU A 97 -0.16 9.89 6.77
CA GLU A 97 -0.85 11.17 6.71
C GLU A 97 -0.05 12.19 5.88
N LYS A 98 1.24 12.38 6.18
CA LYS A 98 2.13 13.27 5.41
C LYS A 98 2.21 12.87 3.95
N LEU A 99 2.28 11.56 3.67
CA LEU A 99 2.26 11.05 2.30
C LEU A 99 0.95 11.40 1.58
N CYS A 100 -0.20 11.18 2.20
CA CYS A 100 -1.51 11.51 1.62
C CYS A 100 -1.61 13.00 1.31
N ARG A 101 -1.17 13.86 2.24
CA ARG A 101 -1.11 15.32 2.01
C ARG A 101 -0.22 15.67 0.83
N SER A 102 1.01 15.14 0.77
CA SER A 102 1.90 15.41 -0.37
C SER A 102 1.31 14.97 -1.70
N ILE A 103 0.62 13.83 -1.74
CA ILE A 103 -0.07 13.36 -2.95
C ILE A 103 -1.17 14.32 -3.36
N LEU A 104 -2.07 14.72 -2.46
CA LEU A 104 -3.16 15.65 -2.78
C LEU A 104 -2.65 17.04 -3.17
N ASN A 105 -1.66 17.57 -2.44
CA ASN A 105 -1.02 18.84 -2.77
C ASN A 105 -0.43 18.82 -4.19
N SER A 106 0.11 17.67 -4.62
CA SER A 106 0.59 17.53 -6.00
C SER A 106 -0.53 17.59 -7.03
N MET A 107 -1.77 17.21 -6.70
CA MET A 107 -2.94 17.24 -7.59
C MET A 107 -3.54 18.65 -7.73
N ASP A 108 -3.24 19.55 -6.78
CA ASP A 108 -3.72 20.92 -6.76
C ASP A 108 -2.71 21.96 -7.29
N ALA A 109 -1.49 21.55 -7.60
CA ALA A 109 -0.47 22.42 -8.17
C ALA A 109 -0.92 23.00 -9.54
N GLU A 110 -1.17 24.31 -9.60
CA GLU A 110 -1.82 24.98 -10.74
C GLU A 110 -1.03 24.93 -12.06
N ASN A 111 0.30 24.79 -12.01
CA ASN A 111 1.13 25.20 -13.15
C ASN A 111 1.74 24.09 -14.01
N GLU A 112 1.69 22.79 -13.66
CA GLU A 112 2.18 21.73 -14.56
C GLU A 112 1.50 20.36 -14.35
N PRO A 113 0.67 19.88 -15.29
CA PRO A 113 0.03 18.56 -15.22
C PRO A 113 1.01 17.38 -15.13
N LYS A 114 2.27 17.56 -15.58
CA LYS A 114 3.33 16.55 -15.49
C LYS A 114 3.80 16.33 -14.05
N VAL A 115 3.65 17.33 -13.17
CA VAL A 115 4.07 17.27 -11.77
C VAL A 115 3.04 16.56 -10.89
N TRP A 116 1.81 16.40 -11.38
CA TRP A 116 0.73 15.75 -10.64
C TRP A 116 1.01 14.27 -10.47
N TYR A 117 0.74 13.75 -9.27
CA TYR A 117 0.98 12.34 -8.97
C TYR A 117 0.24 11.38 -9.91
N VAL A 118 -0.93 11.79 -10.42
CA VAL A 118 -1.71 11.02 -11.40
C VAL A 118 -1.05 10.88 -12.77
N SER A 119 -0.11 11.76 -13.13
CA SER A 119 0.59 11.68 -14.43
C SER A 119 1.34 10.35 -14.60
N LEU A 120 1.77 9.76 -13.49
CA LEU A 120 2.43 8.46 -13.43
C LEU A 120 1.52 7.30 -13.84
N ALA A 121 0.19 7.45 -13.66
CA ALA A 121 -0.79 6.45 -14.10
C ALA A 121 -0.85 6.34 -15.63
N LEU A 122 -0.44 7.40 -16.35
CA LEU A 122 -0.43 7.46 -17.80
C LEU A 122 0.92 7.02 -18.41
N SER A 123 1.94 6.76 -17.58
CA SER A 123 3.25 6.31 -18.03
C SER A 123 3.29 4.79 -18.20
N LYS A 124 3.60 4.32 -19.41
CA LYS A 124 3.63 2.88 -19.75
C LYS A 124 4.48 2.03 -18.78
N ASP A 125 5.59 2.59 -18.28
CA ASP A 125 6.52 1.87 -17.40
C ASP A 125 6.04 1.83 -15.94
N LEU A 126 5.26 2.83 -15.54
CA LEU A 126 4.89 3.04 -14.13
C LEU A 126 3.42 2.72 -13.84
N THR A 127 2.53 2.66 -14.82
CA THR A 127 1.09 2.46 -14.62
C THR A 127 0.79 1.29 -13.68
N LEU A 128 1.35 0.10 -13.92
CA LEU A 128 1.05 -1.07 -13.09
C LEU A 128 1.56 -0.91 -11.65
N LEU A 129 2.76 -0.36 -11.49
CA LEU A 129 3.37 -0.11 -10.19
C LEU A 129 2.62 0.97 -9.42
N TRP A 130 2.17 2.00 -10.12
CA TRP A 130 1.33 3.08 -9.60
C TRP A 130 -0.03 2.56 -9.14
N ILE A 131 -0.69 1.72 -9.93
CA ILE A 131 -1.97 1.15 -9.53
C ILE A 131 -1.80 0.30 -8.26
N LYS A 132 -0.77 -0.55 -8.20
CA LYS A 132 -0.49 -1.34 -6.99
C LYS A 132 -0.24 -0.44 -5.77
N GLN A 133 0.50 0.65 -5.96
CA GLN A 133 0.78 1.61 -4.90
C GLN A 133 -0.47 2.33 -4.43
N ILE A 134 -1.28 2.91 -5.33
CA ILE A 134 -2.51 3.61 -4.97
C ILE A 134 -3.49 2.67 -4.28
N LYS A 135 -3.66 1.44 -4.76
CA LYS A 135 -4.50 0.45 -4.06
C LYS A 135 -4.07 0.24 -2.62
N SER A 136 -2.76 0.09 -2.38
CA SER A 136 -2.23 -0.07 -1.04
C SER A 136 -2.46 1.19 -0.19
N ILE A 137 -2.24 2.38 -0.73
CA ILE A 137 -2.49 3.64 -0.02
C ILE A 137 -3.97 3.77 0.36
N LEU A 138 -4.89 3.56 -0.59
CA LEU A 138 -6.33 3.66 -0.33
C LEU A 138 -6.81 2.61 0.68
N TRP A 139 -6.22 1.42 0.69
CA TRP A 139 -6.48 0.42 1.71
C TRP A 139 -6.09 0.92 3.11
N HIS A 140 -4.90 1.50 3.28
CA HIS A 140 -4.49 2.09 4.56
C HIS A 140 -5.38 3.28 4.93
N CYS A 141 -5.85 4.09 3.98
CA CYS A 141 -6.83 5.15 4.26
C CYS A 141 -8.12 4.57 4.86
N CYS A 142 -8.64 3.46 4.31
CA CYS A 142 -9.81 2.78 4.88
C CYS A 142 -9.55 2.19 6.27
N GLU A 143 -8.38 1.57 6.49
CA GLU A 143 -7.98 1.02 7.79
C GLU A 143 -7.89 2.12 8.86
N LEU A 144 -7.27 3.25 8.53
CA LEU A 144 -7.13 4.40 9.43
C LEU A 144 -8.47 5.10 9.68
N LEU A 145 -9.33 5.23 8.67
CA LEU A 145 -10.69 5.77 8.85
C LEU A 145 -11.50 4.99 9.89
N GLY A 146 -11.33 3.67 9.96
CA GLY A 146 -12.01 2.83 10.95
C GLY A 146 -11.58 3.08 12.41
N GLN A 147 -10.47 3.80 12.63
CA GLN A 147 -9.92 4.09 13.96
C GLN A 147 -10.22 5.51 14.45
N LEU A 148 -10.69 6.39 13.56
CA LEU A 148 -10.91 7.81 13.83
C LEU A 148 -12.32 8.09 14.36
N LYS A 149 -12.43 9.08 15.24
CA LYS A 149 -13.71 9.51 15.83
C LYS A 149 -14.10 10.92 15.35
N PRO A 150 -15.24 11.10 14.67
CA PRO A 150 -15.61 12.39 14.08
C PRO A 150 -15.80 13.53 15.09
N GLU A 151 -16.03 13.21 16.36
CA GLU A 151 -16.21 14.16 17.46
C GLU A 151 -14.87 14.82 17.89
N ILE A 152 -13.74 14.20 17.55
CA ILE A 152 -12.40 14.71 17.84
C ILE A 152 -11.97 15.59 16.65
N LEU A 153 -11.65 16.86 16.92
CA LEU A 153 -11.31 17.84 15.88
C LEU A 153 -10.07 17.48 15.05
N GLN A 154 -9.09 16.78 15.64
CA GLN A 154 -7.94 16.30 14.87
C GLN A 154 -8.34 15.14 13.95
N ASP A 155 -9.11 14.20 14.47
CA ASP A 155 -9.61 13.05 13.70
C ASP A 155 -10.53 13.50 12.57
N SER A 156 -11.35 14.53 12.75
CA SER A 156 -12.22 15.05 11.68
C SER A 156 -11.42 15.60 10.49
N ARG A 157 -10.25 16.21 10.74
CA ARG A 157 -9.32 16.63 9.68
C ARG A 157 -8.71 15.43 8.95
N LEU A 158 -8.35 14.38 9.68
CA LEU A 158 -7.81 13.13 9.10
C LEU A 158 -8.88 12.37 8.31
N ILE A 159 -10.12 12.34 8.81
CA ILE A 159 -11.27 11.79 8.08
C ILE A 159 -11.42 12.51 6.75
N THR A 160 -11.42 13.84 6.76
CA THR A 160 -11.51 14.64 5.53
C THR A 160 -10.36 14.34 4.57
N LEU A 161 -9.13 14.24 5.08
CA LEU A 161 -7.95 13.89 4.28
C LEU A 161 -8.11 12.53 3.59
N TYR A 162 -8.46 11.48 4.34
CA TYR A 162 -8.57 10.12 3.83
C TYR A 162 -9.77 9.94 2.89
N LEU A 163 -10.91 10.59 3.18
CA LEU A 163 -12.04 10.63 2.25
C LEU A 163 -11.67 11.36 0.96
N THR A 164 -10.93 12.47 1.04
CA THR A 164 -10.46 13.19 -0.16
C THR A 164 -9.53 12.32 -1.00
N MET A 165 -8.62 11.56 -0.38
CA MET A 165 -7.79 10.57 -1.09
C MET A 165 -8.65 9.53 -1.83
N LEU A 166 -9.64 8.95 -1.14
CA LEU A 166 -10.53 7.95 -1.73
C LEU A 166 -11.28 8.53 -2.92
N VAL A 167 -11.96 9.66 -2.75
CA VAL A 167 -12.72 10.30 -3.83
C VAL A 167 -11.81 10.68 -5.00
N THR A 168 -10.65 11.28 -4.72
CA THR A 168 -9.70 11.70 -5.75
C THR A 168 -9.23 10.54 -6.60
N PHE A 169 -8.94 9.36 -6.04
CA PHE A 169 -8.39 8.25 -6.83
C PHE A 169 -9.42 7.20 -7.29
N THR A 170 -10.66 7.29 -6.81
CA THR A 170 -11.77 6.41 -7.25
C THR A 170 -12.71 7.06 -8.26
N ASP A 171 -12.65 8.39 -8.42
CA ASP A 171 -13.37 9.15 -9.45
C ASP A 171 -12.40 9.93 -10.35
N THR A 172 -12.31 9.51 -11.62
CA THR A 172 -11.47 10.19 -12.63
C THR A 172 -11.96 11.59 -13.01
N SER A 173 -13.20 11.97 -12.67
CA SER A 173 -13.69 13.33 -12.85
C SER A 173 -12.85 14.33 -12.06
N THR A 174 -12.30 13.90 -10.92
CA THR A 174 -11.44 14.73 -10.06
C THR A 174 -10.09 15.03 -10.72
N TRP A 175 -9.63 14.18 -11.66
CA TRP A 175 -8.34 14.32 -12.31
C TRP A 175 -8.38 15.43 -13.35
N LYS A 176 -7.92 16.62 -12.97
CA LYS A 176 -7.85 17.81 -13.84
C LYS A 176 -7.13 17.52 -15.17
N ILE A 177 -6.26 16.50 -15.25
CA ILE A 177 -5.49 16.16 -16.47
C ILE A 177 -6.39 15.57 -17.55
N LEU A 178 -7.54 15.03 -17.14
CA LEU A 178 -8.56 14.47 -18.00
C LEU A 178 -9.68 15.46 -18.32
N ARG A 179 -9.84 16.55 -17.56
CA ARG A 179 -10.76 17.66 -17.86
C ARG A 179 -10.21 18.55 -18.97
N GLY A 180 -10.86 18.57 -20.13
CA GLY A 180 -10.46 19.33 -21.31
C GLY A 180 -11.63 20.14 -21.84
N LYS A 181 -11.34 21.35 -22.35
CA LYS A 181 -12.31 22.25 -22.99
C LYS A 181 -12.99 21.54 -24.18
N GLY A 182 -14.25 21.15 -24.00
CA GLY A 182 -15.31 21.20 -25.01
C GLY A 182 -15.08 20.56 -26.39
N THR A 183 -14.36 19.44 -26.52
CA THR A 183 -14.33 18.69 -27.79
C THR A 183 -14.70 17.23 -27.53
N ALA A 184 -15.59 16.71 -28.37
CA ALA A 184 -16.27 15.42 -28.23
C ALA A 184 -15.36 14.20 -28.46
N ASP A 185 -14.04 14.38 -28.55
CA ASP A 185 -13.07 13.30 -28.75
C ASP A 185 -12.37 12.93 -27.42
N PRO A 186 -12.31 11.63 -27.08
CA PRO A 186 -11.55 11.15 -25.94
C PRO A 186 -10.06 11.47 -26.12
N ARG A 187 -9.48 12.28 -25.22
CA ARG A 187 -8.02 12.53 -25.25
C ARG A 187 -7.23 11.21 -25.12
N PRO A 188 -6.04 11.11 -25.74
CA PRO A 188 -5.11 10.00 -25.54
C PRO A 188 -4.67 9.97 -24.07
N GLY A 189 -5.42 9.25 -23.24
CA GLY A 189 -5.30 9.31 -21.77
C GLY A 189 -6.59 8.96 -21.03
N GLN A 190 -7.77 9.18 -21.63
CA GLN A 190 -9.06 8.86 -20.99
C GLN A 190 -9.29 7.34 -20.89
N ALA A 191 -9.08 6.59 -21.97
CA ALA A 191 -9.20 5.13 -21.95
C ALA A 191 -8.25 4.45 -20.93
N PRO A 192 -6.94 4.76 -20.88
CA PRO A 192 -6.07 4.19 -19.86
C PRO A 192 -6.43 4.65 -18.44
N ALA A 193 -6.88 5.90 -18.23
CA ALA A 193 -7.33 6.35 -16.93
C ALA A 193 -8.59 5.62 -16.43
N LEU A 194 -9.57 5.37 -17.30
CA LEU A 194 -10.75 4.57 -16.97
C LEU A 194 -10.38 3.11 -16.66
N SER A 195 -9.42 2.54 -17.39
CA SER A 195 -8.88 1.21 -17.09
C SER A 195 -8.20 1.16 -15.72
N VAL A 196 -7.38 2.16 -15.41
CA VAL A 196 -6.75 2.35 -14.09
C VAL A 196 -7.81 2.44 -13.00
N GLN A 197 -8.83 3.30 -13.18
CA GLN A 197 -9.91 3.49 -12.22
C GLN A 197 -10.69 2.20 -11.96
N ARG A 198 -11.08 1.47 -13.02
CA ARG A 198 -11.74 0.15 -12.86
C ARG A 198 -10.88 -0.80 -12.03
N HIS A 199 -9.58 -0.84 -12.32
CA HIS A 199 -8.67 -1.72 -11.60
C HIS A 199 -8.51 -1.31 -10.13
N VAL A 200 -8.43 -0.01 -9.82
CA VAL A 200 -8.41 0.52 -8.45
C VAL A 200 -9.70 0.14 -7.70
N ASN A 201 -10.86 0.42 -8.31
CA ASN A 201 -12.17 0.20 -7.70
C ASN A 201 -12.51 -1.27 -7.50
N SER A 202 -12.14 -2.15 -8.44
CA SER A 202 -12.44 -3.59 -8.33
C SER A 202 -11.83 -4.23 -7.08
N SER A 203 -10.67 -3.75 -6.63
CA SER A 203 -9.96 -4.29 -5.48
C SER A 203 -10.44 -3.75 -4.14
N LEU A 204 -10.94 -2.50 -4.09
CA LEU A 204 -11.62 -1.98 -2.89
C LEU A 204 -12.89 -2.78 -2.58
N LEU A 205 -13.51 -3.37 -3.60
CA LEU A 205 -14.72 -4.17 -3.49
C LEU A 205 -14.48 -5.65 -3.17
N SER A 206 -13.26 -6.16 -3.37
CA SER A 206 -12.91 -7.59 -3.27
C SER A 206 -11.97 -7.94 -2.09
N GLY A 207 -11.63 -6.99 -1.22
CA GLY A 207 -10.83 -7.24 -0.01
C GLY A 207 -11.61 -8.07 1.02
N PRO A 208 -10.93 -8.79 1.94
CA PRO A 208 -11.60 -9.51 3.02
C PRO A 208 -12.32 -8.49 3.93
N ALA A 209 -13.64 -8.57 4.01
CA ALA A 209 -14.45 -7.82 4.96
C ALA A 209 -14.12 -8.31 6.39
N PRO A 210 -14.09 -7.43 7.42
CA PRO A 210 -15.22 -6.56 7.78
C PRO A 210 -14.79 -5.16 8.27
N CYS A 211 -15.11 -4.11 7.49
CA CYS A 211 -15.31 -2.78 8.07
C CYS A 211 -16.50 -2.09 7.39
N GLY A 212 -17.32 -1.38 8.17
CA GLY A 212 -18.54 -0.71 7.69
C GLY A 212 -18.27 0.34 6.61
N CYS A 213 -17.04 0.83 6.47
CA CYS A 213 -16.64 1.80 5.44
C CYS A 213 -16.72 1.23 4.00
N CYS A 214 -16.50 -0.08 3.81
CA CYS A 214 -16.61 -0.70 2.48
C CYS A 214 -18.07 -0.74 1.96
N ALA A 215 -19.07 -0.68 2.85
CA ALA A 215 -20.48 -0.61 2.47
C ALA A 215 -20.84 0.76 1.89
N VAL A 216 -20.29 1.85 2.45
CA VAL A 216 -20.53 3.23 1.98
C VAL A 216 -19.97 3.44 0.57
N LEU A 217 -18.76 2.92 0.29
CA LEU A 217 -18.17 2.98 -1.06
C LEU A 217 -18.95 2.14 -2.09
N ARG A 218 -19.52 0.99 -1.69
CA ARG A 218 -20.44 0.20 -2.53
C ARG A 218 -21.71 0.98 -2.88
N GLN A 219 -22.28 1.72 -1.93
CA GLN A 219 -23.49 2.54 -2.14
C GLN A 219 -23.24 3.69 -3.13
N SER A 220 -22.11 4.39 -2.98
CA SER A 220 -21.70 5.48 -3.90
C SER A 220 -21.42 4.96 -5.31
N TYR A 221 -20.78 3.80 -5.47
CA TYR A 221 -20.51 3.20 -6.78
C TYR A 221 -21.79 2.80 -7.53
N ALA A 222 -22.79 2.25 -6.82
CA ALA A 222 -24.10 1.93 -7.39
C ALA A 222 -24.87 3.18 -7.85
N THR A 223 -24.68 4.30 -7.16
CA THR A 223 -25.36 5.57 -7.47
C THR A 223 -24.75 6.28 -8.69
N ILE A 224 -23.43 6.16 -8.89
CA ILE A 224 -22.70 6.84 -9.98
C ILE A 224 -22.80 6.07 -11.30
N HIS A 225 -22.93 4.73 -11.27
CA HIS A 225 -22.89 3.88 -12.46
C HIS A 225 -24.23 3.36 -12.97
N HIS A 226 -25.37 3.77 -12.38
CA HIS A 226 -26.67 3.50 -13.01
C HIS A 226 -26.93 4.55 -14.10
N PRO A 227 -26.93 4.18 -15.40
CA PRO A 227 -27.44 5.10 -16.41
C PRO A 227 -28.91 5.36 -16.08
N ARG A 228 -29.26 6.62 -15.83
CA ARG A 228 -30.65 7.08 -15.91
C ARG A 228 -31.12 6.79 -17.34
N HIS A 229 -31.82 5.67 -17.52
CA HIS A 229 -32.58 5.45 -18.74
C HIS A 229 -33.75 6.44 -18.71
N VAL A 230 -33.54 7.59 -19.36
CA VAL A 230 -34.64 8.32 -19.98
C VAL A 230 -35.05 7.46 -21.18
N GLY A 231 -36.31 7.02 -21.17
CA GLY A 231 -36.88 6.18 -22.21
C GLY A 231 -38.40 6.30 -22.19
N THR A 232 -38.90 7.39 -22.76
CA THR A 232 -40.26 7.52 -23.26
C THR A 232 -40.63 6.34 -24.15
N CYS A 233 -41.75 5.66 -23.89
CA CYS A 233 -42.41 4.88 -24.93
C CYS A 233 -43.91 4.74 -24.66
N SER A 234 -44.68 5.41 -25.52
CA SER A 234 -46.11 5.30 -25.73
C SER A 234 -46.55 3.86 -26.02
N ARG A 235 -47.69 3.44 -25.47
CA ARG A 235 -48.52 2.38 -26.05
C ARG A 235 -49.99 2.65 -25.76
N GLY A 236 -50.73 3.00 -26.81
CA GLY A 236 -52.19 2.86 -26.82
C GLY A 236 -52.57 1.39 -26.93
N SER A 237 -53.76 1.04 -26.44
CA SER A 237 -54.63 0.02 -27.01
C SER A 237 -56.03 0.16 -26.41
N SER A 238 -56.96 0.40 -27.32
CA SER A 238 -58.42 0.35 -27.15
C SER A 238 -58.87 -1.04 -26.72
N GLN A 239 -59.85 -1.14 -25.82
CA GLN A 239 -60.79 -2.27 -25.82
C GLN A 239 -62.11 -1.94 -25.11
N HIS A 240 -63.17 -2.00 -25.91
CA HIS A 240 -64.59 -2.18 -25.62
C HIS A 240 -64.96 -2.82 -24.26
N ARG A 241 -66.02 -2.29 -23.64
CA ARG A 241 -67.22 -3.03 -23.23
C ARG A 241 -68.37 -2.08 -22.89
N GLY A 242 -69.44 -2.12 -23.69
CA GLY A 242 -70.81 -1.91 -23.20
C GLY A 242 -71.35 -3.24 -22.64
N PRO A 243 -72.64 -3.37 -22.32
CA PRO A 243 -73.78 -2.49 -22.64
C PRO A 243 -74.15 -1.50 -21.54
#